data_AF-A0A920HJC6-F1
#
_entry.id   AF-A0A920HJC6-F1
#
_cell.length_a   1.000
_cell.length_b   1.000
_cell.length_c   1.000
_cell.angle_alpha   90.00
_cell.angle_beta   90.00
_cell.angle_gamma   90.00
#
_symmetry.space_group_name_H-M   'P 1'
#
loop_
_entity.id
_entity.type
_entity.pdbx_description
1 polymer ?
#
loop_
_entity_poly.entity_id
_entity_poly.type
_entity_poly.pdbx_seq_one_letter_code
_entity_poly.pdbx_strand_id
1 'polypeptide(L)' 'MTGYQPNYNILKKLGVKINNDEFKTPIFNERTMETNVGGVFIAGVICGGLKTNKWFIENSRDHSEKIISSISKNSS' A
#
# COMPACT_ATOMS: atom_id res chain seq x y z
N MET A 1 16.47 -17.06 11.10
CA MET A 1 15.37 -16.08 10.89
C MET A 1 14.62 -16.49 9.63
N THR A 2 13.37 -16.94 9.74
CA THR A 2 12.58 -17.56 8.65
C THR A 2 11.77 -16.57 7.79
N GLY A 3 12.10 -15.28 7.83
CA GLY A 3 11.41 -14.24 7.06
C GLY A 3 10.03 -13.84 7.61
N TYR A 4 9.46 -12.77 7.05
CA TYR A 4 8.10 -12.28 7.33
C TYR A 4 7.34 -12.19 6.01
N GLN A 5 6.14 -12.77 5.97
CA GLN A 5 5.26 -12.65 4.81
C GLN A 5 4.13 -11.67 5.17
N PRO A 6 3.97 -10.57 4.41
CA PRO A 6 2.84 -9.68 4.57
C PRO A 6 1.52 -10.46 4.40
N ASN A 7 0.51 -10.14 5.22
CA ASN A 7 -0.77 -10.83 5.16
C ASN A 7 -1.60 -10.34 3.95
N TYR A 8 -1.32 -10.90 2.77
CA TYR A 8 -2.06 -10.63 1.54
C TYR A 8 -3.52 -11.08 1.59
N ASN A 9 -3.93 -11.91 2.55
CA ASN A 9 -5.33 -12.33 2.65
C ASN A 9 -6.24 -11.14 2.98
N ILE A 10 -5.77 -10.17 3.76
CA ILE A 10 -6.54 -8.95 4.04
C ILE A 10 -6.74 -8.14 2.76
N LEU A 11 -5.66 -7.92 2.00
CA LEU A 11 -5.71 -7.19 0.73
C LEU A 11 -6.67 -7.86 -0.27
N LYS A 12 -6.58 -9.19 -0.42
CA LYS A 12 -7.49 -9.97 -1.27
C LYS A 12 -8.94 -9.88 -0.81
N LYS A 13 -9.19 -10.00 0.50
CA LYS A 13 -10.55 -9.88 1.07
C LYS A 13 -11.16 -8.49 0.86
N LEU A 14 -10.33 -7.45 0.88
CA LEU A 14 -10.75 -6.08 0.58
C LEU A 14 -10.96 -5.83 -0.92
N GLY A 15 -10.59 -6.77 -1.80
CA GLY A 15 -10.68 -6.59 -3.25
C GLY A 15 -9.51 -5.80 -3.87
N VAL A 16 -8.43 -5.60 -3.11
CA VAL A 16 -7.22 -4.94 -3.61
C VAL A 16 -6.54 -5.84 -4.64
N LYS A 17 -6.36 -5.31 -5.84
CA LYS A 17 -5.66 -5.98 -6.93
C LYS A 17 -4.16 -5.98 -6.64
N ILE A 18 -3.52 -7.08 -7.00
CA ILE A 18 -2.08 -7.27 -6.88
C ILE A 18 -1.55 -7.44 -8.30
N ASN A 19 -0.46 -6.76 -8.62
CA ASN A 19 0.24 -6.92 -9.88
C ASN A 19 0.70 -8.37 -10.06
N ASN A 20 0.72 -8.82 -11.31
CA ASN A 20 1.30 -10.11 -11.67
C ASN A 20 2.82 -9.99 -11.89
N ASP A 21 3.50 -9.32 -10.97
CA ASP A 21 4.96 -9.17 -10.95
C ASP A 21 5.60 -10.13 -9.96
N GLU A 22 6.90 -10.36 -10.10
CA GLU A 22 7.69 -11.22 -9.19
C GLU A 22 7.51 -10.79 -7.72
N PHE A 23 7.31 -9.50 -7.49
CA PHE A 23 7.19 -8.92 -6.16
C PHE A 23 5.77 -8.86 -5.62
N LYS A 24 4.74 -9.26 -6.38
CA LYS A 24 3.32 -9.22 -5.96
C LYS A 24 2.95 -7.87 -5.34
N THR A 25 3.27 -6.79 -6.05
CA THR A 25 3.03 -5.42 -5.57
C THR A 25 1.53 -5.09 -5.61
N PRO A 26 0.94 -4.54 -4.55
CA PRO A 26 -0.45 -4.08 -4.61
C PRO A 26 -0.60 -2.93 -5.62
N ILE A 27 -1.77 -2.83 -6.24
CA ILE A 27 -2.10 -1.72 -7.15
C ILE A 27 -2.67 -0.56 -6.34
N PHE A 28 -1.97 0.57 -6.38
CA PHE A 28 -2.38 1.80 -5.71
C PHE A 28 -1.84 3.02 -6.45
N ASN A 29 -2.42 4.18 -6.17
CA ASN A 29 -1.98 5.47 -6.69
C ASN A 29 -0.86 6.03 -5.82
N GLU A 30 0.35 6.22 -6.36
CA GLU A 30 1.52 6.68 -5.59
C GLU A 30 1.39 8.13 -5.05
N ARG A 31 0.44 8.92 -5.56
CA ARG A 31 0.18 10.29 -5.11
C ARG A 31 -0.78 10.37 -3.93
N THR A 32 -1.79 9.48 -3.87
CA THR A 32 -2.82 9.48 -2.81
C THR A 32 -2.67 8.30 -1.85
N MET A 33 -1.91 7.28 -2.25
CA MET A 33 -1.80 5.97 -1.62
C MET A 33 -3.09 5.14 -1.60
N GLU A 34 -4.10 5.55 -2.38
CA GLU A 34 -5.37 4.84 -2.50
C GLU A 34 -5.25 3.64 -3.45
N THR A 35 -5.87 2.51 -3.09
CA THR A 35 -5.91 1.31 -3.93
C THR A 35 -6.91 1.46 -5.08
N ASN A 36 -7.08 0.39 -5.87
CA ASN A 36 -8.21 0.27 -6.79
C ASN A 36 -9.58 0.20 -6.10
N VAL A 37 -9.63 0.05 -4.77
CA VAL A 37 -10.87 0.02 -3.99
C VAL A 37 -10.99 1.36 -3.29
N GLY A 38 -12.05 2.10 -3.63
CA GLY A 38 -12.28 3.45 -3.09
C GLY A 38 -12.38 3.43 -1.57
N GLY A 39 -11.69 4.37 -0.91
CA GLY A 39 -11.61 4.47 0.55
C GLY A 39 -10.66 3.47 1.22
N VAL A 40 -9.97 2.61 0.44
CA VAL A 40 -8.93 1.71 0.96
C VAL A 40 -7.56 2.27 0.58
N PHE A 41 -6.78 2.62 1.60
CA PHE A 41 -5.43 3.18 1.46
C PHE A 41 -4.39 2.20 1.97
N ILE A 42 -3.16 2.27 1.46
CA ILE A 42 -2.06 1.41 1.89
C ILE A 42 -0.86 2.28 2.28
N ALA A 43 -0.12 1.88 3.32
CA ALA A 43 1.09 2.58 3.73
C ALA A 43 2.13 1.62 4.27
N GLY A 44 3.40 1.99 4.10
CA GLY A 44 4.54 1.27 4.66
C GLY A 44 5.07 0.18 3.73
N VAL A 45 5.72 -0.83 4.32
CA VAL A 45 6.40 -1.90 3.56
C VAL A 45 5.48 -2.72 2.68
N ILE A 46 4.17 -2.76 3.00
CA ILE A 46 3.16 -3.46 2.19
C ILE A 46 3.07 -2.92 0.76
N CYS A 47 3.41 -1.64 0.53
CA CYS A 47 3.48 -1.04 -0.80
C CYS A 47 4.49 -1.73 -1.72
N GLY A 48 5.52 -2.37 -1.16
CA GLY A 48 6.56 -3.07 -1.90
C GLY A 48 6.23 -4.53 -2.19
N GLY A 49 5.13 -5.06 -1.64
CA GLY A 49 4.83 -6.48 -1.71
C GLY A 49 5.97 -7.34 -1.10
N LEU A 50 6.51 -8.27 -1.88
CA LEU A 50 7.65 -9.11 -1.55
C LEU A 50 9.01 -8.39 -1.71
N LYS A 51 9.02 -7.16 -2.25
CA LYS A 51 10.23 -6.34 -2.34
C LYS A 51 10.54 -5.71 -1.00
N THR A 52 11.15 -6.49 -0.10
CA THR A 52 11.44 -6.11 1.30
C THR A 52 12.40 -4.92 1.43
N ASN A 53 13.16 -4.60 0.38
CA ASN A 53 14.20 -3.54 0.40
C ASN A 53 13.76 -2.25 -0.32
N LYS A 54 12.47 -2.12 -0.70
CA LYS A 54 11.99 -0.89 -1.38
C LYS A 54 11.57 0.20 -0.40
N TRP A 55 11.03 -0.18 0.75
CA TRP A 55 10.44 0.76 1.70
C TRP A 55 11.08 0.61 3.07
N PHE A 56 11.61 1.73 3.56
CA PHE A 56 12.15 1.88 4.91
C PHE A 56 11.27 2.83 5.72
N ILE A 57 11.46 2.90 7.03
CA ILE A 57 10.68 3.78 7.91
C ILE A 57 10.81 5.23 7.43
N GLU A 58 12.01 5.62 7.03
CA GLU A 58 12.38 6.95 6.57
C GLU A 58 11.60 7.36 5.30
N ASN A 59 11.51 6.46 4.32
CA ASN A 59 10.89 6.78 3.03
C ASN A 59 9.37 6.55 3.02
N SER A 60 8.83 5.88 4.04
CA SER A 60 7.41 5.54 4.12
C SER A 60 6.58 6.50 4.98
N ARG A 61 7.21 7.44 5.69
CA ARG A 61 6.52 8.47 6.50
C ARG A 61 5.68 9.42 5.65
N ASP A 62 6.12 9.73 4.43
CA ASP A 62 5.39 10.59 3.49
C ASP A 62 4.01 10.01 3.11
N HIS A 63 3.81 8.69 3.21
CA HIS A 63 2.52 8.08 2.91
C HIS A 63 1.38 8.64 3.77
N SER A 64 1.63 8.97 5.05
CA SER A 64 0.56 9.48 5.91
C SER A 64 0.04 10.84 5.46
N GLU A 65 0.93 11.73 5.01
CA GLU A 65 0.54 13.07 4.54
C GLU A 65 -0.31 12.97 3.28
N LYS A 66 0.07 12.08 2.35
CA LYS A 66 -0.69 11.80 1.12
C LYS A 66 -2.09 11.25 1.41
N ILE A 67 -2.20 10.28 2.33
CA ILE A 67 -3.47 9.66 2.70
C ILE A 67 -4.40 10.69 3.34
N ILE A 68 -3.90 11.45 4.32
CA ILE A 68 -4.68 12.48 5.01
C ILE A 68 -5.15 13.55 4.02
N SER A 69 -4.25 14.01 3.12
CA SER A 69 -4.63 14.97 2.08
C SER A 69 -5.74 14.44 1.17
N SER A 70 -5.68 13.15 0.80
CA SER A 70 -6.69 12.51 -0.04
C SER A 70 -8.04 12.39 0.67
N ILE A 71 -8.04 11.98 1.95
CA ILE A 71 -9.26 11.85 2.75
C ILE A 71 -9.94 13.21 2.94
N SER A 72 -9.15 14.24 3.29
CA SER A 72 -9.69 15.60 3.51
C SER A 72 -10.29 16.20 2.23
N LYS A 73 -9.68 15.95 1.05
CA LYS A 73 -10.21 16.43 -0.24
C LYS A 73 -11.50 15.74 -0.68
N ASN A 74 -11.67 14.45 -0.35
CA ASN A 74 -12.89 13.71 -0.68
C ASN A 74 -14.05 13.95 0.29
N SER A 75 -13.82 14.70 1.38
CA SER A 75 -14.82 15.01 2.40
C SER A 75 -15.53 16.37 2.16
N SER A 76 -15.40 16.95 0.97
CA SER A 76 -15.97 18.27 0.59
C SER A 76 -17.18 18.15 -0.32
#